data_AF-A0A9X6SSW6-F1
#
_entry.id   AF-A0A9X6SSW6-F1
#
_cell.length_a   1.000
_cell.length_b   1.000
_cell.length_c   1.000
_cell.angle_alpha   90.00
_cell.angle_beta   90.00
_cell.angle_gamma   90.00
#
_symmetry.space_group_name_H-M   'P 1'
#
loop_
_entity.id
_entity.type
_entity.pdbx_description
1 polymer ?
#
loop_
_entity_poly.entity_id
_entity_poly.type
_entity_poly.pdbx_seq_one_letter_code
_entity_poly.pdbx_strand_id
1 'polypeptide(L)'
;MEFEKAAERLRTIMEWKNISELVEQLGRGDIIIFDGSFISGAISTNKLFFETLVSKAKDKGISLMGLSKDTSLSIDSVPIPSILRDAAKVQAKNKNWYVYIEEEDTYFVKFTKEKDLIFRFDVVYPDDMSVEEVLSKVGAYAFSTRTLGYPFPMQRIHDEVRISQMDKENCFSVLKNTWINQSNPHNSEELRKVISEFNELFFNYHKQLDVMSSGR
;
A
#
# COMPACT_ATOMS: atom_id res chain seq x y z
N MET A 1 9.78 -17.96 3.76
CA MET A 1 8.72 -17.38 4.63
C MET A 1 9.17 -16.16 5.43
N GLU A 2 10.35 -16.15 6.06
CA GLU A 2 10.79 -14.99 6.85
C GLU A 2 11.26 -13.79 6.01
N PHE A 3 11.90 -14.04 4.86
CA PHE A 3 12.47 -12.96 4.02
C PHE A 3 11.44 -12.17 3.22
N GLU A 4 10.42 -12.79 2.62
CA GLU A 4 9.31 -12.06 1.98
C GLU A 4 8.60 -11.17 3.00
N LYS A 5 8.29 -11.74 4.17
CA LYS A 5 7.73 -10.97 5.30
C LYS A 5 8.68 -9.86 5.75
N ALA A 6 10.00 -10.07 5.72
CA ALA A 6 10.98 -9.04 6.06
C ALA A 6 11.01 -7.90 5.03
N ALA A 7 11.01 -8.21 3.73
CA ALA A 7 10.95 -7.21 2.67
C ALA A 7 9.67 -6.38 2.74
N GLU A 8 8.53 -7.05 2.96
CA GLU A 8 7.24 -6.39 3.15
C GLU A 8 7.22 -5.49 4.39
N ARG A 9 7.76 -5.97 5.52
CA ARG A 9 7.94 -5.16 6.74
C ARG A 9 8.84 -3.96 6.52
N LEU A 10 9.97 -4.13 5.84
CA LEU A 10 10.89 -3.03 5.52
C LEU A 10 10.20 -1.97 4.67
N ARG A 11 9.44 -2.39 3.64
CA ARG A 11 8.61 -1.48 2.84
C ARG A 11 7.64 -0.70 3.72
N THR A 12 6.88 -1.39 4.57
CA THR A 12 5.91 -0.70 5.44
C THR A 12 6.63 0.27 6.40
N ILE A 13 7.79 -0.10 6.97
CA ILE A 13 8.57 0.80 7.85
C ILE A 13 9.00 2.06 7.09
N MET A 14 9.46 1.90 5.84
CA MET A 14 9.86 3.03 5.00
C MET A 14 8.66 3.93 4.66
N GLU A 15 7.50 3.37 4.38
CA GLU A 15 6.26 4.13 4.14
C GLU A 15 5.87 4.96 5.36
N TRP A 16 5.88 4.37 6.56
CA TRP A 16 5.56 5.12 7.79
C TRP A 16 6.61 6.18 8.14
N LYS A 17 7.89 5.91 7.87
CA LYS A 17 8.94 6.92 8.01
C LYS A 17 8.65 8.12 7.10
N ASN A 18 8.32 7.86 5.83
CA ASN A 18 7.98 8.92 4.88
C ASN A 18 6.74 9.71 5.32
N ILE A 19 5.70 9.04 5.84
CA ILE A 19 4.51 9.72 6.40
C ILE A 19 4.91 10.64 7.56
N SER A 20 5.75 10.15 8.49
CA SER A 20 6.24 10.97 9.61
C SER A 20 6.98 12.21 9.11
N GLU A 21 7.85 12.07 8.11
CA GLU A 21 8.58 13.20 7.50
C GLU A 21 7.63 14.18 6.78
N LEU A 22 6.61 13.68 6.09
CA LEU A 22 5.58 14.51 5.45
C LEU A 22 4.77 15.30 6.48
N VAL A 23 4.43 14.70 7.63
CA VAL A 23 3.74 15.43 8.71
C VAL A 23 4.59 16.58 9.25
N GLU A 24 5.93 16.50 9.22
CA GLU A 24 6.79 17.64 9.58
C GLU A 24 6.71 18.79 8.56
N GLN A 25 6.58 18.47 7.27
CA GLN A 25 6.70 19.43 6.17
C GLN A 25 5.37 20.06 5.74
N LEU A 26 4.29 19.30 5.82
CA LEU A 26 2.96 19.72 5.40
C LEU A 26 2.29 20.64 6.43
N GLY A 27 1.20 21.28 6.02
CA GLY A 27 0.47 22.27 6.80
C GLY A 27 -1.04 22.01 6.85
N ARG A 28 -1.75 22.97 7.44
CA ARG A 28 -3.20 22.90 7.63
C ARG A 28 -3.93 22.70 6.29
N GLY A 29 -4.82 21.72 6.26
CA GLY A 29 -5.67 21.43 5.11
C GLY A 29 -5.08 20.43 4.12
N ASP A 30 -3.81 20.07 4.28
CA ASP A 30 -3.15 19.01 3.51
C ASP A 30 -3.66 17.62 3.93
N ILE A 31 -3.59 16.70 2.98
CA ILE A 31 -4.06 15.32 3.12
C ILE A 31 -2.93 14.37 2.75
N ILE A 32 -2.63 13.43 3.65
CA ILE A 32 -1.75 12.30 3.36
C ILE A 32 -2.62 11.07 3.15
N ILE A 33 -2.51 10.46 1.98
CA ILE A 33 -3.18 9.19 1.63
C ILE A 33 -2.11 8.12 1.48
N PHE A 34 -2.33 6.94 2.06
CA PHE A 34 -1.50 5.77 1.83
C PHE A 34 -2.35 4.58 1.37
N ASP A 35 -1.71 3.65 0.66
CA ASP A 35 -2.34 2.47 0.06
C ASP A 35 -2.47 1.36 1.12
N GLY A 36 -3.70 1.13 1.59
CA GLY A 36 -4.00 0.19 2.66
C GLY A 36 -4.87 0.79 3.78
N SER A 37 -5.02 0.02 4.86
CA SER A 37 -5.76 0.43 6.08
C SER A 37 -4.81 0.90 7.19
N PHE A 38 -5.28 1.72 8.13
CA PHE A 38 -4.51 2.07 9.34
C PHE A 38 -4.13 0.83 10.15
N ILE A 39 -5.03 -0.17 10.16
CA ILE A 39 -4.90 -1.40 10.93
C ILE A 39 -4.81 -2.57 9.96
N SER A 40 -3.63 -2.74 9.34
CA SER A 40 -3.22 -4.03 8.74
C SER A 40 -1.70 -4.18 8.79
N GLY A 41 -1.24 -5.40 9.14
CA GLY A 41 0.18 -5.76 9.09
C GLY A 41 1.03 -5.37 10.32
N ALA A 42 2.32 -5.72 10.25
CA ALA A 42 3.24 -5.77 11.40
C ALA A 42 3.55 -4.42 12.10
N ILE A 43 3.16 -3.27 11.54
CA ILE A 43 3.34 -1.95 12.18
C ILE A 43 2.14 -1.54 13.04
N SER A 44 1.07 -2.35 13.03
CA SER A 44 0.09 -2.36 14.13
C SER A 44 0.73 -2.61 15.50
N THR A 45 2.00 -3.06 15.55
CA THR A 45 2.72 -3.36 16.79
C THR A 45 3.22 -2.13 17.56
N ASN A 46 3.24 -0.92 16.98
CA ASN A 46 3.56 0.30 17.73
C ASN A 46 2.40 1.31 17.70
N LYS A 47 1.33 0.96 18.41
CA LYS A 47 0.16 1.80 18.64
C LYS A 47 0.54 3.21 19.11
N LEU A 48 1.54 3.32 20.01
CA LEU A 48 2.03 4.60 20.51
C LEU A 48 2.61 5.50 19.41
N PHE A 49 3.39 4.93 18.49
CA PHE A 49 3.92 5.67 17.33
C PHE A 49 2.77 6.21 16.46
N PHE A 50 1.81 5.35 16.13
CA PHE A 50 0.67 5.75 15.31
C PHE A 50 -0.17 6.83 16.00
N GLU A 51 -0.49 6.68 17.29
CA GLU A 51 -1.24 7.66 18.07
C GLU A 51 -0.49 9.00 18.17
N THR A 52 0.83 8.97 18.35
CA THR A 52 1.66 10.18 18.39
C THR A 52 1.64 10.91 17.03
N LEU A 53 1.76 10.15 15.93
CA LEU A 53 1.70 10.67 14.58
C LEU A 53 0.32 11.28 14.28
N VAL A 54 -0.75 10.59 14.67
CA VAL A 54 -2.14 11.06 14.57
C VAL A 54 -2.34 12.36 15.34
N SER A 55 -1.92 12.41 16.62
CA SER A 55 -2.03 13.62 17.44
C SER A 55 -1.32 14.79 16.76
N LYS A 56 -0.07 14.57 16.32
CA LYS A 56 0.72 15.59 15.66
C LYS A 56 0.10 16.08 14.35
N ALA A 57 -0.44 15.16 13.55
CA ALA A 57 -1.12 15.52 12.30
C ALA A 57 -2.36 16.37 12.59
N LYS A 58 -3.19 15.98 13.56
CA LYS A 58 -4.37 16.76 13.98
C LYS A 58 -3.99 18.16 14.49
N ASP A 59 -2.95 18.27 15.32
CA ASP A 59 -2.47 19.55 15.86
C ASP A 59 -2.00 20.50 14.75
N LYS A 60 -1.41 19.96 13.67
CA LYS A 60 -1.01 20.72 12.49
C LYS A 60 -2.14 20.99 11.49
N GLY A 61 -3.34 20.43 11.74
CA GLY A 61 -4.48 20.55 10.83
C GLY A 61 -4.35 19.68 9.57
N ILE A 62 -3.59 18.60 9.62
CA ILE A 62 -3.37 17.64 8.53
C ILE A 62 -4.31 16.44 8.70
N SER A 63 -4.89 15.95 7.61
CA SER A 63 -5.67 14.70 7.63
C SER A 63 -4.84 13.52 7.15
N LEU A 64 -4.97 12.37 7.81
CA LEU A 64 -4.35 11.10 7.44
C LEU A 64 -5.42 10.13 6.94
N MET A 65 -5.14 9.38 5.88
CA MET A 65 -6.12 8.50 5.24
C MET A 65 -5.51 7.20 4.74
N GLY A 66 -6.11 6.09 5.13
CA GLY A 66 -5.90 4.79 4.49
C GLY A 66 -6.98 4.56 3.45
N LEU A 67 -6.58 4.30 2.20
CA LEU A 67 -7.50 3.93 1.13
C LEU A 67 -7.13 2.53 0.63
N SER A 68 -8.05 1.58 0.78
CA SER A 68 -7.82 0.19 0.34
C SER A 68 -8.89 -0.31 -0.62
N LYS A 69 -8.45 -0.95 -1.71
CA LYS A 69 -9.30 -1.71 -2.64
C LYS A 69 -9.71 -3.06 -2.04
N ASP A 70 -8.80 -3.66 -1.28
CA ASP A 70 -8.96 -4.99 -0.71
C ASP A 70 -9.21 -4.88 0.80
N THR A 71 -10.18 -5.64 1.29
CA THR A 71 -10.51 -5.68 2.72
C THR A 71 -10.93 -7.09 3.09
N SER A 72 -10.48 -7.55 4.26
CA SER A 72 -10.92 -8.81 4.86
C SER A 72 -12.18 -8.65 5.72
N LEU A 73 -12.74 -7.43 5.80
CA LEU A 73 -13.91 -7.16 6.63
C LEU A 73 -15.17 -7.77 6.02
N SER A 74 -15.94 -8.45 6.85
CA SER A 74 -17.13 -9.20 6.45
C SER A 74 -18.22 -9.13 7.52
N ILE A 75 -19.48 -9.05 7.10
CA ILE A 75 -20.66 -9.22 7.96
C ILE A 75 -21.25 -10.59 7.63
N ASP A 76 -21.44 -11.43 8.65
CA ASP A 76 -21.97 -12.79 8.49
C ASP A 76 -21.24 -13.62 7.42
N SER A 77 -19.90 -13.52 7.37
CA SER A 77 -19.01 -14.15 6.37
C SER A 77 -19.14 -13.63 4.93
N VAL A 78 -19.94 -12.59 4.70
CA VAL A 78 -20.04 -11.93 3.39
C VAL A 78 -19.17 -10.67 3.38
N PRO A 79 -18.27 -10.48 2.40
CA PRO A 79 -17.45 -9.28 2.31
C PRO A 79 -18.29 -8.01 2.28
N ILE A 80 -17.94 -7.02 3.12
CA ILE A 80 -18.68 -5.75 3.20
C ILE A 80 -18.83 -5.07 1.83
N PRO A 81 -17.78 -4.96 0.97
CA PRO A 81 -17.93 -4.37 -0.36
C PRO A 81 -18.99 -5.03 -1.23
N SER A 82 -19.23 -6.34 -1.07
CA SER A 82 -20.27 -7.07 -1.81
C SER A 82 -21.67 -6.69 -1.33
N ILE A 83 -21.88 -6.65 -0.01
CA ILE A 83 -23.14 -6.22 0.61
C ILE A 83 -23.49 -4.80 0.18
N LEU A 84 -22.51 -3.88 0.29
CA LEU A 84 -22.71 -2.47 -0.07
C LEU A 84 -23.01 -2.29 -1.56
N ARG A 85 -22.37 -3.07 -2.42
CA ARG A 85 -22.65 -3.07 -3.86
C ARG A 85 -24.09 -3.45 -4.16
N ASP A 86 -24.63 -4.45 -3.48
CA ASP A 86 -26.01 -4.88 -3.66
C ASP A 86 -27.01 -3.86 -3.10
N ALA A 87 -26.75 -3.32 -1.90
CA ALA A 87 -27.57 -2.25 -1.32
C ALA A 87 -27.60 -0.99 -2.21
N ALA A 88 -26.45 -0.59 -2.76
CA ALA A 88 -26.31 0.59 -3.59
C ALA A 88 -27.08 0.50 -4.92
N LYS A 89 -27.34 -0.71 -5.44
CA LYS A 89 -28.17 -0.90 -6.66
C LYS A 89 -29.59 -0.37 -6.47
N VAL A 90 -30.10 -0.38 -5.24
CA VAL A 90 -31.45 0.08 -4.88
C VAL A 90 -31.43 1.50 -4.33
N GLN A 91 -30.55 1.78 -3.36
CA GLN A 91 -30.63 3.01 -2.55
C GLN A 91 -29.83 4.20 -3.10
N ALA A 92 -28.73 3.93 -3.82
CA ALA A 92 -27.77 4.94 -4.26
C ALA A 92 -27.43 4.82 -5.75
N LYS A 93 -28.40 4.35 -6.55
CA LYS A 93 -28.21 4.17 -7.99
C LYS A 93 -27.79 5.50 -8.61
N ASN A 94 -26.67 5.46 -9.34
CA ASN A 94 -26.08 6.61 -10.03
C ASN A 94 -25.62 7.76 -9.12
N LYS A 95 -25.30 7.50 -7.85
CA LYS A 95 -24.73 8.49 -6.92
C LYS A 95 -23.33 8.08 -6.45
N ASN A 96 -22.53 9.08 -6.10
CA ASN A 96 -21.37 8.90 -5.25
C ASN A 96 -21.88 8.79 -3.81
N TRP A 97 -21.24 7.97 -2.99
CA TRP A 97 -21.71 7.73 -1.63
C TRP A 97 -20.56 7.29 -0.73
N TYR A 98 -20.76 7.47 0.56
CA TYR A 98 -19.97 6.84 1.61
C TYR A 98 -20.92 6.34 2.70
N VAL A 99 -20.45 5.39 3.49
CA VAL A 99 -21.16 4.86 4.66
C VAL A 99 -20.15 4.59 5.77
N TYR A 100 -20.53 4.87 7.00
CA TYR A 100 -19.74 4.53 8.19
C TYR A 100 -20.21 3.17 8.73
N ILE A 101 -19.26 2.29 9.05
CA ILE A 101 -19.51 0.99 9.68
C ILE A 101 -18.96 1.08 11.10
N GLU A 102 -19.86 1.24 12.07
CA GLU A 102 -19.53 1.53 13.47
C GLU A 102 -18.76 0.38 14.12
N GLU A 103 -19.11 -0.87 13.82
CA GLU A 103 -18.45 -2.05 14.36
C GLU A 103 -16.97 -2.17 13.96
N GLU A 104 -16.60 -1.53 12.85
CA GLU A 104 -15.26 -1.60 12.24
C GLU A 104 -14.52 -0.26 12.33
N ASP A 105 -15.16 0.79 12.87
CA ASP A 105 -14.64 2.16 12.97
C ASP A 105 -14.01 2.64 11.65
N THR A 106 -14.73 2.45 10.54
CA THR A 106 -14.22 2.78 9.20
C THR A 106 -15.34 3.19 8.26
N TYR A 107 -14.98 3.92 7.21
CA TYR A 107 -15.88 4.27 6.14
C TYR A 107 -15.68 3.36 4.93
N PHE A 108 -16.74 3.19 4.16
CA PHE A 108 -16.66 2.69 2.79
C PHE A 108 -17.12 3.78 1.85
N VAL A 109 -16.38 4.01 0.76
CA VAL A 109 -16.65 5.08 -0.19
C VAL A 109 -16.67 4.59 -1.63
N LYS A 110 -17.57 5.16 -2.42
CA LYS A 110 -17.61 5.10 -3.87
C LYS A 110 -17.50 6.52 -4.45
N PHE A 111 -16.31 6.85 -4.97
CA PHE A 111 -16.01 8.19 -5.47
C PHE A 111 -16.71 8.56 -6.78
N THR A 112 -17.10 7.58 -7.60
CA THR A 112 -17.79 7.83 -8.86
C THR A 112 -18.91 6.81 -9.08
N LYS A 113 -20.04 7.29 -9.61
CA LYS A 113 -21.14 6.46 -10.08
C LYS A 113 -20.78 5.61 -11.31
N GLU A 114 -19.78 6.01 -12.08
CA GLU A 114 -19.47 5.43 -13.40
C GLU A 114 -18.68 4.12 -13.33
N LYS A 115 -18.02 3.87 -12.20
CA LYS A 115 -17.21 2.67 -11.95
C LYS A 115 -17.65 2.04 -10.66
N ASP A 116 -17.73 0.71 -10.65
CA ASP A 116 -18.15 -0.02 -9.47
C ASP A 116 -16.97 -0.38 -8.57
N LEU A 117 -16.29 0.67 -8.11
CA LEU A 117 -15.17 0.61 -7.19
C LEU A 117 -15.60 1.15 -5.83
N ILE A 118 -15.51 0.30 -4.82
CA ILE A 118 -15.81 0.61 -3.43
C ILE A 118 -14.51 0.42 -2.67
N PHE A 119 -14.14 1.40 -1.86
CA PHE A 119 -12.90 1.38 -1.09
C PHE A 119 -13.22 1.41 0.39
N ARG A 120 -12.43 0.69 1.19
CA ARG A 120 -12.31 0.98 2.62
C ARG A 120 -11.55 2.30 2.77
N PHE A 121 -12.04 3.15 3.65
CA PHE A 121 -11.55 4.48 3.91
C PHE A 121 -11.40 4.69 5.42
N ASP A 122 -10.19 4.47 5.90
CA ASP A 122 -9.83 4.81 7.26
C ASP A 122 -9.36 6.26 7.28
N VAL A 123 -9.84 7.06 8.24
CA VAL A 123 -9.57 8.50 8.23
C VAL A 123 -9.37 9.06 9.63
N VAL A 124 -8.38 9.94 9.75
CA VAL A 124 -8.19 10.83 10.88
C VAL A 124 -8.14 12.25 10.32
N TYR A 125 -8.92 13.15 10.91
CA TYR A 125 -8.99 14.55 10.48
C TYR A 125 -9.02 15.51 11.69
N PRO A 126 -8.67 16.79 11.49
CA PRO A 126 -8.73 17.82 12.54
C PRO A 126 -10.15 18.02 13.08
N ASP A 127 -10.29 18.43 14.34
CA ASP A 127 -11.60 18.55 15.02
C ASP A 127 -12.53 19.62 14.39
N ASP A 128 -11.97 20.57 13.64
CA ASP A 128 -12.72 21.60 12.93
C ASP A 128 -13.09 21.21 11.48
N MET A 129 -12.77 19.98 11.07
CA MET A 129 -13.13 19.42 9.76
C MET A 129 -14.17 18.32 9.89
N SER A 130 -14.83 18.01 8.77
CA SER A 130 -15.75 16.90 8.59
C SER A 130 -15.19 15.82 7.65
N VAL A 131 -15.73 14.61 7.75
CA VAL A 131 -15.37 13.51 6.84
C VAL A 131 -15.78 13.84 5.39
N GLU A 132 -16.87 14.58 5.20
CA GLU A 132 -17.37 15.01 3.90
C GLU A 132 -16.40 15.96 3.20
N GLU A 133 -15.81 16.90 3.92
CA GLU A 133 -14.79 17.82 3.38
C GLU A 133 -13.55 17.06 2.93
N VAL A 134 -13.10 16.12 3.77
CA VAL A 134 -11.99 15.23 3.47
C VAL A 134 -12.26 14.40 2.21
N LEU A 135 -13.40 13.70 2.17
CA LEU A 135 -13.79 12.84 1.06
C LEU A 135 -13.97 13.63 -0.23
N SER A 136 -14.47 14.86 -0.16
CA SER A 136 -14.62 15.75 -1.31
C SER A 136 -13.26 16.14 -1.90
N LYS A 137 -12.28 16.47 -1.05
CA LYS A 137 -10.91 16.78 -1.49
C LYS A 137 -10.24 15.58 -2.14
N VAL A 138 -10.36 14.38 -1.56
CA VAL A 138 -9.80 13.15 -2.16
C VAL A 138 -10.53 12.79 -3.45
N GLY A 139 -11.86 12.83 -3.42
CA GLY A 139 -12.72 12.47 -4.55
C GLY A 139 -12.51 13.36 -5.77
N ALA A 140 -12.14 14.63 -5.59
CA ALA A 140 -11.79 15.52 -6.70
C ALA A 140 -10.68 14.96 -7.61
N TYR A 141 -9.78 14.12 -7.06
CA TYR A 141 -8.72 13.48 -7.83
C TYR A 141 -9.12 12.13 -8.45
N ALA A 142 -10.33 11.63 -8.19
CA ALA A 142 -10.83 10.35 -8.69
C ALA A 142 -11.52 10.43 -10.07
N PHE A 143 -11.43 11.57 -10.75
CA PHE A 143 -12.06 11.82 -12.07
C PHE A 143 -11.05 11.94 -13.22
N SER A 144 -9.83 11.42 -13.03
CA SER A 144 -8.83 11.41 -14.11
C SER A 144 -9.26 10.49 -15.25
N THR A 145 -8.97 10.87 -16.49
CA THR A 145 -9.29 10.05 -17.68
C THR A 145 -8.57 8.70 -17.68
N ARG A 146 -7.45 8.59 -16.97
CA ARG A 146 -6.67 7.36 -16.84
C ARG A 146 -7.19 6.46 -15.71
N THR A 147 -7.73 7.03 -14.64
CA THR A 147 -8.12 6.32 -13.41
C THR A 147 -9.45 6.78 -12.86
N LEU A 148 -10.50 6.61 -13.64
CA LEU A 148 -11.84 6.92 -13.19
C LEU A 148 -12.22 6.08 -11.96
N GLY A 149 -12.63 6.77 -10.90
CA GLY A 149 -13.04 6.17 -9.62
C GLY A 149 -11.90 5.87 -8.65
N TYR A 150 -10.65 6.17 -9.00
CA TYR A 150 -9.50 6.00 -8.11
C TYR A 150 -8.62 7.26 -8.11
N PRO A 151 -8.27 7.83 -6.92
CA PRO A 151 -7.50 9.06 -6.86
C PRO A 151 -6.20 9.00 -7.67
N PHE A 152 -6.02 9.93 -8.62
CA PHE A 152 -4.86 9.96 -9.51
C PHE A 152 -3.50 9.95 -8.80
N PRO A 153 -3.28 10.72 -7.70
CA PRO A 153 -2.01 10.66 -6.97
C PRO A 153 -1.64 9.25 -6.50
N MET A 154 -2.64 8.46 -6.09
CA MET A 154 -2.45 7.09 -5.65
C MET A 154 -2.02 6.19 -6.80
N GLN A 155 -2.70 6.28 -7.95
CA GLN A 155 -2.28 5.52 -9.14
C GLN A 155 -0.86 5.89 -9.55
N ARG A 156 -0.56 7.19 -9.59
CA ARG A 156 0.75 7.67 -10.04
C ARG A 156 1.87 7.08 -9.19
N ILE A 157 1.74 7.12 -7.86
CA ILE A 157 2.74 6.54 -6.97
C ILE A 157 2.79 5.02 -7.10
N HIS A 158 1.65 4.32 -7.20
CA HIS A 158 1.61 2.88 -7.43
C HIS A 158 2.39 2.47 -8.69
N ASP A 159 2.24 3.23 -9.78
CA ASP A 159 2.95 3.00 -11.03
C ASP A 159 4.45 3.35 -10.92
N GLU A 160 4.80 4.42 -10.22
CA GLU A 160 6.19 4.89 -10.04
C GLU A 160 7.04 3.97 -9.16
N VAL A 161 6.47 3.36 -8.11
CA VAL A 161 7.21 2.48 -7.17
C VAL A 161 7.18 1.01 -7.58
N ARG A 162 6.48 0.65 -8.66
CA ARG A 162 6.37 -0.71 -9.13
C ARG A 162 7.73 -1.21 -9.64
N ILE A 163 8.28 -2.24 -8.99
CA ILE A 163 9.48 -2.93 -9.45
C ILE A 163 9.12 -3.73 -10.71
N SER A 164 9.65 -3.31 -11.85
CA SER A 164 9.45 -4.00 -13.13
C SER A 164 10.33 -5.24 -13.26
N GLN A 165 10.06 -6.06 -14.27
CA GLN A 165 10.93 -7.19 -14.63
C GLN A 165 12.34 -6.71 -14.99
N MET A 166 12.46 -5.55 -15.64
CA MET A 166 13.74 -4.93 -15.97
C MET A 166 14.51 -4.52 -14.70
N ASP A 167 13.82 -3.94 -13.71
CA ASP A 167 14.45 -3.58 -12.43
C ASP A 167 14.95 -4.81 -11.69
N LYS A 168 14.18 -5.89 -11.71
CA LYS A 168 14.59 -7.18 -11.15
C LYS A 168 15.86 -7.71 -11.83
N GLU A 169 15.92 -7.68 -13.15
CA GLU A 169 17.08 -8.14 -13.93
C GLU A 169 18.32 -7.27 -13.69
N ASN A 170 18.14 -5.96 -13.58
CA ASN A 170 19.20 -5.01 -13.24
C ASN A 170 19.74 -5.28 -11.84
N CYS A 171 18.86 -5.40 -10.83
CA CYS A 171 19.26 -5.74 -9.46
C CYS A 171 20.00 -7.07 -9.39
N PHE A 172 19.52 -8.10 -10.12
CA PHE A 172 20.19 -9.38 -10.21
C PHE A 172 21.59 -9.27 -10.84
N SER A 173 21.72 -8.49 -11.91
CA SER A 173 22.99 -8.27 -12.59
C SER A 173 23.99 -7.54 -11.70
N VAL A 174 23.55 -6.50 -10.97
CA VAL A 174 24.38 -5.77 -10.00
C VAL A 174 24.84 -6.69 -8.87
N LEU A 175 23.94 -7.50 -8.31
CA LEU A 175 24.27 -8.46 -7.27
C LEU A 175 25.31 -9.48 -7.76
N LYS A 176 25.09 -10.05 -8.96
CA LYS A 176 26.00 -11.01 -9.58
C LYS A 176 27.39 -10.42 -9.82
N ASN A 177 27.45 -9.22 -10.38
CA ASN A 177 28.72 -8.53 -10.63
C ASN A 177 29.46 -8.20 -9.33
N THR A 178 28.73 -7.76 -8.30
CA THR A 178 29.29 -7.50 -6.97
C THR A 178 29.89 -8.77 -6.37
N TRP A 179 29.20 -9.91 -6.47
CA TRP A 179 29.70 -11.22 -6.04
C TRP A 179 31.00 -11.58 -6.76
N ILE A 180 31.01 -11.53 -8.09
CA ILE A 180 32.19 -11.87 -8.90
C ILE A 180 33.39 -10.99 -8.52
N ASN A 181 33.17 -9.68 -8.37
CA ASN A 181 34.22 -8.74 -7.99
C ASN A 181 34.80 -9.03 -6.60
N GLN A 182 33.94 -9.40 -5.64
CA GLN A 182 34.37 -9.74 -4.29
C GLN A 182 35.07 -11.10 -4.21
N SER A 183 34.73 -12.05 -5.08
CA SER A 183 35.41 -13.35 -5.17
C SER A 183 36.80 -13.26 -5.81
N ASN A 184 37.12 -12.15 -6.51
CA ASN A 184 38.42 -11.85 -7.09
C ASN A 184 39.07 -13.03 -7.88
N PRO A 185 38.38 -13.59 -8.90
CA PRO A 185 38.93 -14.71 -9.66
C PRO A 185 40.16 -14.28 -10.47
N HIS A 186 41.22 -15.09 -10.44
CA HIS A 186 42.51 -14.76 -11.07
C HIS A 186 42.64 -15.32 -12.49
N ASN A 187 41.75 -16.21 -12.91
CA ASN A 187 41.74 -16.81 -14.24
C ASN A 187 40.32 -17.16 -14.71
N SER A 188 40.20 -17.57 -15.97
CA SER A 188 38.92 -17.89 -16.59
C SER A 188 38.22 -19.12 -15.98
N GLU A 189 38.97 -20.05 -15.41
CA GLU A 189 38.41 -21.25 -14.78
C GLU A 189 37.76 -20.89 -13.43
N GLU A 190 38.47 -20.13 -12.61
CA GLU A 190 37.95 -19.57 -11.35
C GLU A 190 36.73 -18.69 -11.60
N LEU A 191 36.75 -17.82 -12.62
CA LEU A 191 35.60 -17.00 -12.98
C LEU A 191 34.36 -17.84 -13.32
N ARG A 192 34.52 -18.90 -14.14
CA ARG A 192 33.42 -19.81 -14.48
C ARG A 192 32.87 -20.51 -13.25
N LYS A 193 33.75 -20.94 -12.34
CA LYS A 193 33.37 -21.58 -11.08
C LYS A 193 32.55 -20.63 -10.21
N VAL A 194 33.04 -19.42 -9.96
CA VAL A 194 32.35 -18.38 -9.17
C VAL A 194 30.97 -18.04 -9.76
N ILE A 195 30.87 -17.91 -11.09
CA ILE A 195 29.58 -17.66 -11.77
C ILE A 195 28.63 -18.84 -11.59
N SER A 196 29.12 -20.08 -11.72
CA SER A 196 28.33 -21.29 -11.55
C SER A 196 27.78 -21.41 -10.12
N GLU A 197 28.65 -21.19 -9.12
CA GLU A 197 28.28 -21.20 -7.70
C GLU A 197 27.19 -20.16 -7.39
N PHE A 198 27.33 -18.94 -7.91
CA PHE A 198 26.33 -17.89 -7.74
C PHE A 198 24.98 -18.29 -8.36
N ASN A 199 24.99 -18.79 -9.60
CA ASN A 199 23.76 -19.20 -10.29
C ASN A 199 23.08 -20.36 -9.55
N GLU A 200 23.86 -21.34 -9.07
CA GLU A 200 23.34 -22.47 -8.30
C GLU A 200 22.72 -22.03 -6.98
N LEU A 201 23.42 -21.17 -6.22
CA LEU A 201 22.92 -20.63 -4.96
C LEU A 201 21.63 -19.84 -5.18
N PHE A 202 21.59 -18.98 -6.20
CA PHE A 202 20.40 -18.19 -6.51
C PHE A 202 19.22 -19.04 -7.00
N PHE A 203 19.49 -20.07 -7.82
CA PHE A 203 18.48 -21.01 -8.29
C PHE A 203 17.91 -21.85 -7.14
N ASN A 204 18.78 -22.42 -6.31
CA ASN A 204 18.36 -23.21 -5.14
C ASN A 204 17.53 -22.35 -4.18
N TYR A 205 17.90 -21.09 -3.98
CA TYR A 205 17.14 -20.14 -3.19
C TYR A 205 15.73 -19.89 -3.77
N HIS A 206 15.61 -19.56 -5.06
CA HIS A 206 14.31 -19.28 -5.67
C HIS A 206 13.42 -20.52 -5.77
N LYS A 207 14.01 -21.68 -6.10
CA LYS A 207 13.28 -22.95 -6.11
C LYS A 207 12.73 -23.31 -4.73
N GLN A 208 13.49 -23.03 -3.67
CA GLN A 208 13.00 -23.20 -2.31
C GLN A 208 11.83 -22.24 -2.01
N LEU A 209 11.90 -20.98 -2.45
CA LEU A 209 10.78 -20.04 -2.30
C LEU A 209 9.52 -20.49 -3.07
N ASP A 210 9.65 -20.97 -4.31
CA ASP A 210 8.53 -21.43 -5.15
C ASP A 210 7.86 -22.71 -4.63
N VAL A 211 8.65 -23.68 -4.16
CA VAL A 211 8.11 -24.89 -3.50
C VAL A 211 7.36 -24.53 -2.21
N MET A 212 7.80 -23.48 -1.51
CA MET A 212 7.15 -23.00 -0.30
C MET A 212 5.90 -22.12 -0.57
N SER A 213 5.79 -21.47 -1.73
CA SER A 213 4.62 -20.66 -2.12
C SER A 213 3.48 -21.50 -2.69
N SER A 214 3.80 -22.59 -3.39
CA SER A 214 2.85 -23.55 -3.98
C SER A 214 2.21 -24.53 -2.98
N GLY A 215 2.69 -24.54 -1.72
CA GLY A 215 2.11 -25.31 -0.61
C GLY A 215 1.00 -24.57 0.17
N ARG A 216 0.44 -23.48 -0.37
CA ARG A 216 -0.73 -22.75 0.16
C ARG A 216 -1.87 -22.74 -0.84
#